data_AF-A0A954Z4K7-F1
#
_entry.id   AF-A0A954Z4K7-F1
#
_cell.length_a   1.000
_cell.length_b   1.000
_cell.length_c   1.000
_cell.angle_alpha   90.00
_cell.angle_beta   90.00
_cell.angle_gamma   90.00
#
_symmetry.space_group_name_H-M   'P 1'
#
loop_
_entity.id
_entity.type
_entity.pdbx_description
1 polymer ?
#
loop_
_entity_poly.entity_id
_entity_poly.type
_entity_poly.pdbx_seq_one_letter_code
_entity_poly.pdbx_strand_id
1 'polypeptide(L)'
;MARLTHTFDTTSRLTTFLFIAVVASGGRLASVQGQEASVNPGINDAFRDPNVEQFVERFEGESREVYTHREKIAKAVGVKEGMTVADVGAGTGLFTRLL
;
A
#
# COMPACT_ATOMS: atom_id res chain seq x y z
N MET A 1 21.24 31.86 -42.36
CA MET A 1 20.94 30.60 -43.06
C MET A 1 21.60 29.44 -42.31
N ALA A 2 20.84 28.36 -42.13
CA ALA A 2 21.11 27.04 -41.50
C ALA A 2 22.59 26.62 -41.32
N ARG A 3 22.97 25.83 -40.31
CA ARG A 3 22.43 24.49 -40.02
C ARG A 3 22.98 23.99 -38.66
N LEU A 4 22.11 23.71 -37.68
CA LEU A 4 22.47 23.07 -36.40
C LEU A 4 22.48 21.55 -36.61
N THR A 5 23.64 20.91 -36.55
CA THR A 5 23.77 19.45 -36.61
C THR A 5 23.62 18.87 -35.21
N HIS A 6 22.47 18.26 -34.92
CA HIS A 6 22.30 17.40 -33.75
C HIS A 6 23.07 16.09 -33.97
N THR A 7 24.17 15.91 -33.26
CA THR A 7 24.84 14.62 -33.11
C THR A 7 23.98 13.75 -32.19
N PHE A 8 23.33 12.73 -32.75
CA PHE A 8 22.64 11.71 -31.96
C PHE A 8 23.67 10.81 -31.29
N ASP A 9 23.71 10.85 -29.96
CA ASP A 9 24.61 10.07 -29.11
C ASP A 9 24.19 8.59 -29.08
N THR A 10 24.97 7.75 -29.75
CA THR A 10 24.81 6.30 -29.88
C THR A 10 24.75 5.59 -28.50
N THR A 11 25.35 6.20 -27.48
CA THR A 11 25.45 5.68 -26.12
C THR A 11 24.08 5.57 -25.43
N SER A 12 23.13 6.43 -25.78
CA SER A 12 21.77 6.42 -25.22
C SER A 12 20.89 5.28 -25.70
N ARG A 13 21.21 4.67 -26.86
CA ARG A 13 20.40 3.58 -27.43
C ARG A 13 20.73 2.24 -26.78
N LEU A 14 21.99 2.03 -26.41
CA LEU A 14 22.47 0.76 -25.84
C LEU A 14 21.93 0.49 -24.43
N THR A 15 21.78 1.54 -23.61
CA THR A 15 21.19 1.47 -22.27
C THR A 15 19.69 1.19 -22.31
N THR A 16 18.96 1.73 -23.29
CA THR A 16 17.53 1.42 -23.48
C THR A 16 17.30 -0.04 -23.90
N PHE A 17 18.15 -0.61 -24.77
CA PHE A 17 18.02 -2.01 -25.19
C PHE A 17 18.32 -3.01 -24.06
N LEU A 18 19.28 -2.72 -23.18
CA LEU A 18 19.60 -3.60 -22.04
C LEU A 18 18.46 -3.63 -20.99
N PHE A 19 17.76 -2.51 -20.79
CA PHE A 19 16.58 -2.44 -19.92
C PHE A 19 15.42 -3.29 -20.43
N ILE A 20 15.18 -3.32 -21.75
CA ILE A 20 14.11 -4.12 -22.35
C ILE A 20 14.44 -5.63 -22.29
N ALA A 21 15.71 -6.01 -22.44
CA ALA A 21 16.13 -7.41 -22.39
C ALA A 21 15.96 -8.03 -20.99
N VAL A 22 16.24 -7.28 -19.91
CA VAL A 22 16.03 -7.73 -18.52
C VAL A 22 14.54 -7.95 -18.21
N VAL A 23 13.65 -7.16 -18.80
CA VAL A 23 12.19 -7.34 -18.66
C VAL A 23 11.70 -8.59 -19.43
N ALA A 24 12.31 -8.91 -20.57
CA ALA A 24 11.88 -10.01 -21.43
C ALA A 24 12.36 -11.40 -20.97
N SER A 25 13.49 -11.50 -20.26
CA SER A 25 14.02 -12.77 -19.75
C SER A 25 13.52 -13.08 -18.33
N GLY A 26 12.21 -13.34 -18.23
CA GLY A 26 11.66 -14.31 -17.29
C GLY A 26 12.12 -14.19 -15.84
N GLY A 27 11.84 -13.05 -15.20
CA GLY A 27 11.62 -13.07 -13.76
C GLY A 27 10.54 -14.10 -13.50
N ARG A 28 10.93 -15.30 -13.05
CA ARG A 28 9.99 -16.30 -12.57
C ARG A 28 9.13 -15.59 -11.54
N LEU A 29 7.87 -15.38 -11.87
CA LEU A 29 6.85 -15.02 -10.90
C LEU A 29 6.84 -16.18 -9.91
N ALA A 30 7.65 -16.09 -8.87
CA ALA A 30 7.50 -16.94 -7.71
C ALA A 30 6.02 -16.78 -7.31
N SER A 31 5.27 -17.87 -7.34
CA SER A 31 3.90 -17.86 -6.85
C SER A 31 3.99 -17.43 -5.40
N VAL A 32 3.63 -16.17 -5.12
CA VAL A 32 3.42 -15.72 -3.75
C VAL A 32 2.25 -16.54 -3.25
N GLN A 33 2.51 -17.60 -2.48
CA GLN A 33 1.49 -18.31 -1.72
C GLN A 33 1.05 -17.35 -0.62
N GLY A 34 0.09 -16.48 -0.97
CA GLY A 34 -0.22 -15.27 -0.22
C GLY A 34 -1.13 -15.45 0.99
N GLN A 35 -1.73 -16.63 1.20
CA GLN A 35 -2.57 -16.86 2.36
C GLN A 35 -2.62 -18.34 2.71
N GLU A 36 -2.18 -18.70 3.92
CA GLU A 36 -2.51 -19.99 4.51
C GLU A 36 -4.03 -20.10 4.70
N ALA A 37 -4.56 -21.33 4.67
CA ALA A 37 -5.98 -21.55 4.90
C ALA A 37 -6.37 -21.03 6.30
N SER A 38 -7.48 -20.29 6.39
CA SER A 38 -7.96 -19.77 7.66
C SER A 38 -8.20 -20.90 8.66
N VAL A 39 -7.63 -20.79 9.86
CA VAL A 39 -7.90 -21.70 10.98
C VAL A 39 -9.30 -21.50 11.57
N ASN A 40 -10.01 -20.43 11.17
CA ASN A 40 -11.39 -20.16 11.52
C ASN A 40 -12.16 -19.59 10.31
N PRO A 41 -12.68 -20.46 9.42
CA PRO A 41 -13.48 -20.03 8.28
C PRO A 41 -14.72 -19.22 8.73
N GLY A 42 -15.03 -18.15 8.01
CA GLY A 42 -16.22 -17.32 8.28
C GLY A 42 -16.05 -16.25 9.36
N ILE A 43 -14.89 -16.15 10.04
CA ILE A 43 -14.65 -15.12 11.07
C ILE A 43 -14.87 -13.68 10.57
N ASN A 44 -14.72 -13.46 9.26
CA ASN A 44 -14.89 -12.15 8.62
C ASN A 44 -16.26 -11.94 7.96
N ASP A 45 -17.19 -12.90 8.05
CA ASP A 45 -18.48 -12.80 7.35
C ASP A 45 -19.30 -11.59 7.83
N ALA A 46 -19.18 -11.24 9.11
CA ALA A 46 -19.81 -10.06 9.68
C ALA A 46 -19.30 -8.71 9.10
N PHE A 47 -18.16 -8.71 8.42
CA PHE A 47 -17.58 -7.50 7.81
C PHE A 47 -17.89 -7.37 6.31
N ARG A 48 -18.58 -8.35 5.70
CA ARG A 48 -18.88 -8.34 4.25
C ARG A 48 -19.99 -7.36 3.88
N ASP A 49 -21.03 -7.29 4.70
CA ASP A 49 -22.15 -6.34 4.59
C ASP A 49 -22.44 -5.75 5.99
N PRO A 50 -21.56 -4.86 6.49
CA PRO A 50 -21.59 -4.43 7.87
C PRO A 50 -22.59 -3.29 8.09
N ASN A 51 -23.21 -3.27 9.27
CA ASN A 51 -23.68 -2.00 9.86
C ASN A 51 -22.44 -1.25 10.37
N VAL A 52 -21.99 -0.25 9.62
CA VAL A 52 -20.72 0.45 9.87
C VAL A 52 -20.77 1.18 11.21
N GLU A 53 -21.90 1.81 11.53
CA GLU A 53 -22.11 2.56 12.77
C GLU A 53 -21.92 1.69 14.00
N GLN A 54 -22.38 0.44 13.97
CA GLN A 54 -22.16 -0.52 15.06
C GLN A 54 -20.67 -0.80 15.31
N PHE A 55 -19.86 -0.84 14.25
CA PHE A 55 -18.43 -1.08 14.38
C PHE A 55 -17.68 0.17 14.82
N VAL A 56 -18.09 1.36 14.39
CA VAL A 56 -17.59 2.63 14.93
C VAL A 56 -17.86 2.68 16.43
N GLU A 57 -19.10 2.47 16.88
CA GLU A 57 -19.43 2.48 18.31
C GLU A 57 -18.59 1.47 19.11
N ARG A 58 -18.40 0.26 18.56
CA ARG A 58 -17.67 -0.82 19.23
C ARG A 58 -16.16 -0.58 19.30
N PHE A 59 -15.55 -0.03 18.24
CA PHE A 59 -14.09 0.05 18.10
C PHE A 59 -13.52 1.45 18.30
N GLU A 60 -14.35 2.48 18.18
CA GLU A 60 -14.00 3.90 18.25
C GLU A 60 -14.64 4.61 19.45
N GLY A 61 -14.98 3.87 20.50
CA GLY A 61 -15.49 4.44 21.75
C GLY A 61 -14.37 4.94 22.67
N GLU A 62 -14.67 5.90 23.54
CA GLU A 62 -13.73 6.47 24.53
C GLU A 62 -13.19 5.46 25.56
N SER A 63 -13.83 4.30 25.70
CA SER A 63 -13.32 3.18 26.53
C SER A 63 -12.20 2.40 25.84
N ARG A 64 -11.98 2.60 24.53
CA ARG A 64 -10.94 1.93 23.75
C ARG A 64 -9.70 2.81 23.74
N GLU A 65 -8.65 2.38 24.44
CA GLU A 65 -7.41 3.15 24.51
C GLU A 65 -6.81 3.50 23.14
N VAL A 66 -6.96 2.60 22.16
CA VAL A 66 -6.56 2.83 20.76
C VAL A 66 -7.27 4.04 20.18
N TYR A 67 -8.58 4.18 20.42
CA TYR A 67 -9.33 5.35 19.98
C TYR A 67 -8.99 6.58 20.82
N THR A 68 -8.98 6.47 22.15
CA THR A 68 -8.65 7.56 23.07
C THR A 68 -7.29 8.20 22.75
N HIS A 69 -6.29 7.39 22.36
CA HIS A 69 -4.93 7.83 22.10
C HIS A 69 -4.56 7.88 20.61
N ARG A 70 -5.54 7.76 19.69
CA ARG A 70 -5.33 7.65 18.24
C ARG A 70 -4.35 8.68 17.67
N GLU A 71 -4.46 9.95 18.09
CA GLU A 71 -3.57 11.02 17.65
C GLU A 71 -2.12 10.81 18.11
N LYS A 72 -1.94 10.36 19.36
CA LYS A 72 -0.61 10.06 19.91
C LYS A 72 -0.01 8.85 19.21
N ILE A 73 -0.83 7.84 18.89
CA ILE A 73 -0.42 6.64 18.15
C ILE A 73 0.01 7.04 16.74
N ALA A 74 -0.84 7.76 15.99
CA ALA A 74 -0.54 8.22 14.63
C ALA A 74 0.77 9.03 14.58
N LYS A 75 0.95 9.96 15.53
CA LYS A 75 2.19 10.72 15.67
C LYS A 75 3.41 9.84 15.98
N ALA A 76 3.25 8.81 16.81
CA ALA A 76 4.35 7.91 17.18
C ALA A 76 4.79 6.99 16.03
N VAL A 77 3.88 6.63 15.10
CA VAL A 77 4.24 5.88 13.88
C VAL A 77 5.19 6.69 13.01
N GLY A 78 5.06 8.03 13.00
CA GLY A 78 6.02 8.91 12.35
C GLY A 78 5.98 8.84 10.82
N VAL A 79 4.80 8.59 10.24
CA VAL A 79 4.56 8.70 8.79
C VAL A 79 4.89 10.13 8.34
N LYS A 80 5.51 10.25 7.17
CA LYS A 80 5.92 11.53 6.57
C LYS A 80 5.40 11.63 5.15
N GLU A 81 5.28 12.86 4.67
CA GLU A 81 4.93 13.14 3.28
C GLU A 81 5.88 12.39 2.31
N GLY A 82 5.29 11.76 1.28
CA GLY A 82 6.01 10.95 0.30
C GLY A 82 6.23 9.49 0.70
N MET A 83 5.92 9.07 1.94
CA MET A 83 5.93 7.65 2.30
C MET A 83 4.77 6.90 1.66
N THR A 84 5.04 5.67 1.22
CA THR A 84 3.99 4.71 0.82
C THR A 84 3.61 3.88 2.05
N VAL A 85 2.33 3.92 2.44
CA VAL A 85 1.82 3.28 3.66
C VAL A 85 0.67 2.33 3.32
N ALA A 86 0.58 1.22 4.06
CA ALA A 86 -0.56 0.31 4.03
C ALA A 86 -1.19 0.22 5.43
N ASP A 87 -2.47 0.59 5.54
CA ASP A 87 -3.29 0.42 6.74
C ASP A 87 -4.00 -0.95 6.66
N VAL A 88 -3.35 -1.99 7.19
CA VAL A 88 -3.83 -3.38 7.08
C VAL A 88 -4.90 -3.64 8.13
N GLY A 89 -6.11 -3.96 7.67
CA GLY A 89 -7.26 -4.08 8.56
C GLY A 89 -7.83 -2.72 8.96
N ALA A 90 -7.78 -1.73 8.06
CA ALA A 90 -8.25 -0.36 8.27
C ALA A 90 -9.68 -0.25 8.87
N GLY A 91 -10.52 -1.27 8.65
CA GLY A 91 -11.88 -1.33 9.20
C GLY A 91 -12.71 -0.14 8.74
N THR A 92 -13.21 0.64 9.71
CA THR A 92 -13.96 1.89 9.51
C THR A 92 -13.08 3.06 9.02
N GLY A 93 -11.75 2.89 8.98
CA GLY A 93 -10.80 3.86 8.43
C GLY A 93 -10.20 4.81 9.45
N LEU A 94 -10.29 4.51 10.76
CA LEU A 94 -9.82 5.36 11.86
C LEU A 94 -8.41 5.93 11.60
N PHE A 95 -7.42 5.08 11.32
CA PHE A 95 -6.04 5.51 11.13
C PHE A 95 -5.74 5.98 9.71
N THR A 96 -6.42 5.45 8.69
CA THR A 96 -6.33 5.94 7.31
C THR A 96 -6.64 7.45 7.20
N ARG A 97 -7.47 8.00 8.10
CA ARG A 97 -7.79 9.43 8.14
C ARG A 97 -6.81 10.27 8.96
N LEU A 98 -5.95 9.65 9.76
CA LEU A 98 -5.04 10.30 10.71
C LEU A 98 -3.56 10.23 10.28
N LEU A 99 -3.20 9.23 9.48
CA LEU A 99 -1.85 9.02 8.93
C LEU A 99 -1.67 9.73 7.58
#